data_AF-A0A091CP04-F1
#
_entry.id   AF-A0A091CP04-F1
#
_cell.length_a   1.000
_cell.length_b   1.000
_cell.length_c   1.000
_cell.angle_alpha   90.00
_cell.angle_beta   90.00
_cell.angle_gamma   90.00
#
_symmetry.space_group_name_H-M   'P 1'
#
loop_
_entity.id
_entity.type
_entity.pdbx_description
1 polymer ?
#
loop_
_entity_poly.entity_id
_entity_poly.type
_entity_poly.pdbx_seq_one_letter_code
_entity_poly.pdbx_strand_id
1 'polypeptide(L)'
;MAGTTDCKSLLPLISLFQSFRLSGSGTENPKGEIIHAVPWCSLDSSVCVRIAMEMNYQSNFKLNKTEKKLLRKQIKARHTLLRHEGIEAVSYATQSLVVANGGLGNSMSRKQLLPVLEKCGLVEALLMPPNKPYSFVRYKTTEESRSAYASLNGKEIVDDLGQKVILYLNFVEKVQWKELGHQVLPPGLTVVEEIISSEDEKMLLEIINWTEDTDNQNFQKSLKHRRVKHFGYEFHYENNNVNKDKPLPEGLPDLCDNFLEKWLAEGYIKHKPDQLTINQYEPGQGIPAHIDTHSAFEDEIVSLSLGSEVVMDFKHPDGIAVQVMLPRRSLLVMRGESRYLWTHGITPRKFDTVETSEHYKSGIITSDIGGLTLRKRGIRTSFTFRKVKHMPCTCNYSLVCDSQRKETSPSFPENDKEASQLEQEYVHRVYEEIAGHFSSTRHTPWPHIVEFLKALPDGSIVADIGCGNGKYLGINKELYTASEVA
;
A
#
# COMPACT_ATOMS: atom_id res chain seq x y z
N MET A 1 58.99 -22.65 -28.13
CA MET A 1 57.80 -23.47 -28.43
C MET A 1 56.68 -22.90 -27.58
N ALA A 2 55.94 -21.92 -28.10
CA ALA A 2 54.74 -22.09 -28.92
C ALA A 2 53.57 -22.69 -28.12
N GLY A 3 52.49 -21.92 -27.96
CA GLY A 3 51.27 -22.35 -27.27
C GLY A 3 50.30 -21.20 -26.99
N THR A 4 49.77 -20.61 -28.06
CA THR A 4 48.68 -19.64 -28.13
C THR A 4 47.38 -20.13 -27.46
N THR A 5 46.65 -19.24 -26.80
CA THR A 5 45.17 -19.27 -26.77
C THR A 5 44.61 -17.86 -26.72
N ASP A 6 43.68 -17.61 -27.64
CA ASP A 6 43.01 -16.36 -27.99
C ASP A 6 42.27 -15.68 -26.83
N CYS A 7 42.44 -14.37 -26.70
CA CYS A 7 41.49 -13.49 -26.02
C CYS A 7 40.81 -12.60 -27.08
N LYS A 8 39.83 -13.19 -27.78
CA LYS A 8 38.87 -12.46 -28.61
C LYS A 8 37.48 -12.87 -28.16
N SER A 9 36.78 -11.91 -27.56
CA SER A 9 35.32 -11.68 -27.60
C SER A 9 34.82 -11.22 -26.24
N LEU A 10 34.65 -9.91 -26.08
CA LEU A 10 33.59 -9.31 -25.27
C LEU A 10 33.57 -7.81 -25.54
N LEU A 11 32.81 -7.47 -26.58
CA LEU A 11 32.01 -6.25 -26.84
C LEU A 11 31.56 -6.37 -28.31
N PRO A 12 30.33 -5.95 -28.68
CA PRO A 12 29.84 -4.61 -28.34
C PRO A 12 28.34 -4.50 -27.98
N LEU A 13 27.97 -3.45 -27.25
CA LEU A 13 26.81 -2.57 -27.53
C LEU A 13 26.72 -1.49 -26.44
N ILE A 14 27.59 -0.49 -26.53
CA ILE A 14 27.27 0.88 -26.12
C ILE A 14 27.64 1.75 -27.30
N SER A 15 26.61 2.26 -27.98
CA SER A 15 26.73 3.37 -28.91
C SER A 15 25.80 4.47 -28.37
N LEU A 16 26.37 5.63 -28.00
CA LEU A 16 26.20 6.90 -28.75
C LEU A 16 24.94 7.67 -28.23
N PHE A 17 24.96 8.95 -27.79
CA PHE A 17 25.69 10.14 -28.23
C PHE A 17 25.67 11.28 -27.14
N GLN A 18 26.79 12.03 -27.09
CA GLN A 18 26.99 13.50 -26.95
C GLN A 18 26.32 14.36 -25.85
N SER A 19 27.08 15.11 -25.02
CA SER A 19 27.96 16.28 -25.27
C SER A 19 27.22 17.63 -25.23
N PHE A 20 27.46 18.42 -24.17
CA PHE A 20 27.44 19.88 -24.28
C PHE A 20 28.57 20.52 -23.46
N ARG A 21 29.44 21.24 -24.17
CA ARG A 21 30.40 22.22 -23.66
C ARG A 21 29.63 23.40 -23.08
N LEU A 22 30.03 23.87 -21.90
CA LEU A 22 29.84 25.27 -21.51
C LEU A 22 31.20 25.96 -21.51
N SER A 23 31.41 26.78 -22.54
CA SER A 23 32.38 27.87 -22.57
C SER A 23 31.82 29.04 -21.77
N GLY A 24 32.54 29.47 -20.74
CA GLY A 24 32.27 30.69 -19.97
C GLY A 24 33.52 31.12 -19.22
N SER A 25 34.19 32.14 -19.76
CA SER A 25 35.45 32.74 -19.32
C SER A 25 35.36 33.43 -17.96
N GLY A 26 36.37 33.25 -17.09
CA GLY A 26 36.56 34.00 -15.85
C GLY A 26 37.90 33.72 -15.15
N THR A 27 38.97 34.37 -15.65
CA THR A 27 40.28 34.75 -15.04
C THR A 27 40.88 33.95 -13.85
N GLU A 28 42.10 33.43 -14.07
CA GLU A 28 43.01 32.83 -13.08
C GLU A 28 43.80 33.87 -12.24
N ASN A 29 43.97 33.61 -10.93
CA ASN A 29 45.23 33.81 -10.18
C ASN A 29 45.20 32.91 -8.90
N PRO A 30 46.33 32.60 -8.21
CA PRO A 30 46.73 31.23 -7.93
C PRO A 30 46.54 30.92 -6.45
N LYS A 31 45.34 30.43 -6.07
CA LYS A 31 45.02 29.77 -4.79
C LYS A 31 43.55 29.29 -4.80
N GLY A 32 43.13 28.67 -5.90
CA GLY A 32 41.73 28.42 -6.25
C GLY A 32 40.89 27.63 -5.24
N GLU A 33 40.21 28.35 -4.36
CA GLU A 33 38.95 27.92 -3.74
C GLU A 33 37.87 28.95 -4.07
N ILE A 34 36.94 28.60 -4.95
CA ILE A 34 35.64 29.28 -5.09
C ILE A 34 34.59 28.30 -4.57
N ILE A 35 34.12 28.55 -3.34
CA ILE A 35 32.95 27.87 -2.78
C ILE A 35 31.71 28.57 -3.33
N HIS A 36 31.04 27.95 -4.32
CA HIS A 36 29.66 28.30 -4.63
C HIS A 36 28.75 27.65 -3.61
N ALA A 37 28.33 28.42 -2.60
CA ALA A 37 27.26 28.01 -1.69
C ALA A 37 25.90 28.29 -2.35
N VAL A 38 25.18 27.23 -2.72
CA VAL A 38 23.73 27.28 -2.99
C VAL A 38 23.01 27.09 -1.63
N PRO A 39 21.99 27.88 -1.29
CA PRO A 39 21.43 27.88 0.06
C PRO A 39 20.70 26.56 0.32
N TRP A 40 21.16 25.82 1.32
CA TRP A 40 20.33 24.80 1.96
C TRP A 40 19.06 25.46 2.47
N CYS A 41 17.93 24.90 2.06
CA CYS A 41 16.59 25.28 2.50
C CYS A 41 16.59 25.50 4.02
N SER A 42 16.22 26.70 4.42
CA SER A 42 16.30 27.24 5.77
C SER A 42 15.65 26.31 6.78
N LEU A 43 16.46 25.64 7.60
CA LEU A 43 16.10 25.42 9.00
C LEU A 43 15.71 26.79 9.56
N ASP A 44 14.44 26.98 9.91
CA ASP A 44 14.05 28.13 10.69
C ASP A 44 14.86 28.08 11.99
N SER A 45 15.82 29.01 12.12
CA SER A 45 16.78 29.08 13.22
C SER A 45 16.05 29.20 14.57
N SER A 46 14.80 29.67 14.56
CA SER A 46 13.90 29.70 15.71
C SER A 46 13.61 28.30 16.29
N VAL A 47 13.54 27.26 15.43
CA VAL A 47 13.20 25.89 15.82
C VAL A 47 14.40 25.20 16.47
N CYS A 48 15.60 25.33 15.89
CA CYS A 48 16.83 24.81 16.51
C CYS A 48 17.13 25.45 17.87
N VAL A 49 16.83 26.75 18.02
CA VAL A 49 16.99 27.47 19.29
C VAL A 49 15.98 26.99 20.34
N ARG A 50 14.71 26.73 19.97
CA ARG A 50 13.71 26.15 20.89
C ARG A 50 14.10 24.76 21.38
N ILE A 51 14.68 23.92 20.51
CA ILE A 51 15.21 22.59 20.87
C ILE A 51 16.31 22.70 21.93
N ALA A 52 17.26 23.62 21.74
CA ALA A 52 18.34 23.85 22.70
C ALA A 52 17.83 24.43 24.04
N MET A 53 16.82 25.32 23.99
CA MET A 53 16.24 25.95 25.18
C MET A 53 15.39 25.00 26.03
N GLU A 54 14.53 24.15 25.43
CA GLU A 54 13.77 23.14 26.18
C GLU A 54 14.69 22.05 26.77
N MET A 55 15.74 21.65 26.03
CA MET A 55 16.77 20.73 26.55
C MET A 55 17.52 21.31 27.75
N ASN A 56 17.77 22.62 27.76
CA ASN A 56 18.42 23.29 28.90
C ASN A 56 17.47 23.48 30.09
N TYR A 57 16.17 23.72 29.86
CA TYR A 57 15.22 23.93 30.98
C TYR A 57 14.95 22.63 31.78
N GLN A 58 14.95 21.46 31.14
CA GLN A 58 14.80 20.16 31.81
C GLN A 58 16.13 19.53 32.26
N SER A 59 17.27 20.16 31.96
CA SER A 59 18.60 19.65 32.33
C SER A 59 18.96 19.78 33.82
N ASN A 60 18.10 20.42 34.63
CA ASN A 60 18.30 20.58 36.08
C ASN A 60 17.97 19.34 36.93
N PHE A 61 17.58 18.21 36.32
CA PHE A 61 17.45 16.93 37.01
C PHE A 61 18.56 15.96 36.55
N LYS A 62 19.24 15.31 37.52
CA LYS A 62 20.22 14.24 37.26
C LYS A 62 19.53 12.98 36.70
N LEU A 63 19.13 13.05 35.42
CA LEU A 63 18.52 11.92 34.72
C LEU A 63 19.58 10.86 34.37
N ASN A 64 19.25 9.59 34.59
CA ASN A 64 20.08 8.46 34.23
C ASN A 64 20.11 8.27 32.69
N LYS A 65 21.04 7.44 32.19
CA LYS A 65 21.24 7.23 30.74
C LYS A 65 19.98 6.73 30.02
N THR A 66 19.15 5.95 30.72
CA THR A 66 17.90 5.38 30.19
C THR A 66 16.80 6.44 30.10
N GLU A 67 16.64 7.25 31.14
CA GLU A 67 15.70 8.39 31.18
C GLU A 67 16.05 9.44 30.13
N LYS A 68 17.33 9.76 29.94
CA LYS A 68 17.79 10.66 28.86
C LYS A 68 17.45 10.08 27.48
N LYS A 69 17.57 8.77 27.28
CA LYS A 69 17.22 8.10 26.02
C LYS A 69 15.71 8.13 25.78
N LEU A 70 14.92 7.90 26.83
CA LEU A 70 13.46 7.96 26.78
C LEU A 70 12.98 9.36 26.39
N LEU A 71 13.47 10.39 27.10
CA LEU A 71 13.12 11.79 26.86
C LEU A 71 13.46 12.23 25.43
N ARG A 72 14.65 11.87 24.93
CA ARG A 72 15.04 12.16 23.53
C ARG A 72 14.08 11.53 22.51
N LYS A 73 13.65 10.29 22.75
CA LYS A 73 12.70 9.61 21.85
C LYS A 73 11.30 10.21 21.93
N GLN A 74 10.87 10.62 23.12
CA GLN A 74 9.60 11.31 23.31
C GLN A 74 9.58 12.67 22.60
N ILE A 75 10.64 13.48 22.74
CA ILE A 75 10.79 14.76 22.03
C ILE A 75 10.79 14.52 20.52
N LYS A 76 11.50 13.49 20.04
CA LYS A 76 11.48 13.12 18.62
C LYS A 76 10.07 12.77 18.14
N ALA A 77 9.31 12.00 18.91
CA ALA A 77 7.91 11.68 18.60
C ALA A 77 7.04 12.95 18.55
N ARG A 78 7.16 13.85 19.54
CA ARG A 78 6.49 15.15 19.59
C ARG A 78 6.76 15.98 18.33
N HIS A 79 8.02 16.13 17.91
CA HIS A 79 8.36 16.88 16.70
C HIS A 79 7.88 16.22 15.42
N THR A 80 7.86 14.89 15.37
CA THR A 80 7.37 14.15 14.20
C THR A 80 5.88 14.39 14.02
N LEU A 81 5.11 14.31 15.10
CA LEU A 81 3.68 14.61 15.12
C LEU A 81 3.38 16.06 14.77
N LEU A 82 4.15 17.02 15.31
CA LEU A 82 3.97 18.44 14.96
C LEU A 82 4.28 18.72 13.49
N ARG A 83 5.45 18.27 13.01
CA ARG A 83 5.95 18.60 11.67
C ARG A 83 5.12 17.99 10.55
N HIS A 84 4.75 16.72 10.69
CA HIS A 84 4.13 15.97 9.60
C HIS A 84 2.61 15.89 9.70
N GLU A 85 2.06 16.09 10.89
CA GLU A 85 0.62 15.90 11.16
C GLU A 85 -0.04 17.15 11.74
N GLY A 86 0.72 18.20 12.06
CA GLY A 86 0.20 19.43 12.65
C GLY A 86 -0.30 19.27 14.10
N ILE A 87 0.05 18.18 14.78
CA ILE A 87 -0.42 17.89 16.14
C ILE A 87 0.51 18.58 17.15
N GLU A 88 -0.03 19.59 17.85
CA GLU A 88 0.70 20.33 18.87
C GLU A 88 0.57 19.67 20.25
N ALA A 89 1.70 19.22 20.80
CA ALA A 89 1.73 18.69 22.15
C ALA A 89 2.08 19.76 23.18
N VAL A 90 1.39 19.72 24.32
CA VAL A 90 1.53 20.66 25.44
C VAL A 90 2.31 20.03 26.60
N SER A 91 2.89 20.88 27.46
CA SER A 91 3.70 20.46 28.61
C SER A 91 2.92 20.28 29.89
N TYR A 92 1.67 20.75 29.95
CA TYR A 92 0.76 20.61 31.09
C TYR A 92 -0.22 19.47 30.86
N ALA A 93 -0.74 18.91 31.97
CA ALA A 93 -1.66 17.78 31.89
C ALA A 93 -3.03 18.22 31.35
N THR A 94 -3.51 17.50 30.35
CA THR A 94 -4.87 17.60 29.81
C THR A 94 -5.57 16.24 29.92
N GLN A 95 -6.88 16.19 29.67
CA GLN A 95 -7.62 14.92 29.59
C GLN A 95 -7.22 14.06 28.38
N SER A 96 -6.55 14.65 27.39
CA SER A 96 -6.27 14.02 26.11
C SER A 96 -4.78 13.83 25.86
N LEU A 97 -4.41 12.64 25.40
CA LEU A 97 -3.04 12.28 25.06
C LEU A 97 -2.97 11.78 23.62
N VAL A 98 -1.89 12.10 22.95
CA VAL A 98 -1.45 11.36 21.76
C VAL A 98 -0.55 10.20 22.20
N VAL A 99 -0.82 9.00 21.70
CA VAL A 99 -0.08 7.77 21.96
C VAL A 99 0.72 7.41 20.71
N ALA A 100 1.95 7.89 20.62
CA ALA A 100 2.85 7.58 19.52
C ALA A 100 3.25 6.11 19.53
N ASN A 101 3.37 5.51 18.34
CA ASN A 101 3.50 4.09 18.05
C ASN A 101 2.28 3.23 18.41
N GLY A 102 1.26 3.80 19.07
CA GLY A 102 0.03 3.14 19.46
C GLY A 102 -1.08 3.20 18.41
N GLY A 103 -0.75 3.26 17.11
CA GLY A 103 -1.75 3.43 16.04
C GLY A 103 -1.86 2.23 15.11
N LEU A 104 -2.95 2.19 14.33
CA LEU A 104 -3.24 1.11 13.36
C LEU A 104 -2.14 0.94 12.31
N GLY A 105 -1.52 2.05 11.89
CA GLY A 105 -0.39 2.05 10.96
C GLY A 105 0.90 1.44 11.53
N ASN A 106 0.94 1.17 12.84
CA ASN A 106 2.03 0.45 13.51
C ASN A 106 1.56 -0.89 14.08
N SER A 107 0.58 -1.53 13.42
CA SER A 107 0.03 -2.85 13.77
C SER A 107 -0.59 -2.97 15.17
N MET A 108 -0.92 -1.84 15.79
CA MET A 108 -1.57 -1.81 17.11
C MET A 108 -3.08 -1.78 16.94
N SER A 109 -3.78 -2.86 17.32
CA SER A 109 -5.25 -2.88 17.36
C SER A 109 -5.82 -2.26 18.63
N ARG A 110 -7.11 -1.91 18.57
CA ARG A 110 -7.87 -1.45 19.73
C ARG A 110 -7.90 -2.49 20.85
N LYS A 111 -8.05 -3.77 20.49
CA LYS A 111 -8.07 -4.89 21.44
C LYS A 111 -6.78 -5.01 22.26
N GLN A 112 -5.63 -4.63 21.67
CA GLN A 112 -4.35 -4.60 22.39
C GLN A 112 -4.19 -3.35 23.23
N LEU A 113 -4.52 -2.18 22.66
CA LEU A 113 -4.19 -0.90 23.29
C LEU A 113 -5.20 -0.49 24.37
N LEU A 114 -6.50 -0.68 24.14
CA LEU A 114 -7.55 -0.25 25.06
C LEU A 114 -7.40 -0.84 26.47
N PRO A 115 -7.17 -2.17 26.65
CA PRO A 115 -6.98 -2.74 27.99
C PRO A 115 -5.72 -2.24 28.71
N VAL A 116 -4.72 -1.75 27.97
CA VAL A 116 -3.52 -1.14 28.56
C VAL A 116 -3.83 0.27 29.06
N LEU A 117 -4.64 1.03 28.31
CA LEU A 117 -5.07 2.38 28.67
C LEU A 117 -6.07 2.38 29.83
N GLU A 118 -7.02 1.45 29.86
CA GLU A 118 -8.04 1.32 30.90
C GLU A 118 -7.46 0.98 32.29
N LYS A 119 -6.26 0.39 32.34
CA LYS A 119 -5.52 0.17 33.61
C LYS A 119 -5.13 1.46 34.32
N CYS A 120 -5.13 2.59 33.62
CA CYS A 120 -4.73 3.89 34.15
C CYS A 120 -5.92 4.79 34.52
N GLY A 121 -7.15 4.41 34.14
CA GLY A 121 -8.37 5.18 34.40
C GLY A 121 -9.48 4.92 33.38
N LEU A 122 -10.61 5.59 33.54
CA LEU A 122 -11.74 5.46 32.62
C LEU A 122 -11.46 6.18 31.29
N VAL A 123 -11.38 5.41 30.20
CA VAL A 123 -11.21 5.92 28.83
C VAL A 123 -12.57 6.35 28.27
N GLU A 124 -12.76 7.66 28.07
CA GLU A 124 -13.97 8.21 27.42
C GLU A 124 -13.95 7.96 25.91
N ALA A 125 -12.78 8.10 25.29
CA ALA A 125 -12.60 7.88 23.86
C ALA A 125 -11.19 7.38 23.55
N LEU A 126 -11.11 6.43 22.64
CA LEU A 126 -9.87 6.02 22.00
C LEU A 126 -10.06 6.16 20.48
N LEU A 127 -9.25 7.01 19.87
CA LEU A 127 -9.30 7.37 18.47
C LEU A 127 -8.07 6.79 17.78
N MET A 128 -8.27 5.93 16.79
CA MET A 128 -7.18 5.29 16.07
C MET A 128 -7.25 5.61 14.58
N PRO A 129 -6.64 6.72 14.12
CA PRO A 129 -6.71 7.12 12.73
C PRO A 129 -6.16 6.02 11.80
N PRO A 130 -6.83 5.75 10.66
CA PRO A 130 -6.43 4.67 9.75
C PRO A 130 -5.03 4.96 9.18
N ASN A 131 -4.21 3.91 9.07
CA ASN A 131 -2.83 3.95 8.56
C ASN A 131 -1.88 4.89 9.29
N LYS A 132 -2.25 5.46 10.45
CA LYS A 132 -1.36 6.33 11.24
C LYS A 132 -0.63 5.55 12.32
N PRO A 133 0.65 5.84 12.59
CA PRO A 133 1.43 5.16 13.61
C PRO A 133 1.16 5.72 15.02
N TYR A 134 0.05 6.39 15.24
CA TYR A 134 -0.33 6.98 16.52
C TYR A 134 -1.85 6.89 16.71
N SER A 135 -2.30 7.02 17.95
CA SER A 135 -3.70 7.14 18.34
C SER A 135 -3.87 8.29 19.34
N PHE A 136 -5.12 8.66 19.63
CA PHE A 136 -5.45 9.60 20.69
C PHE A 136 -6.32 8.92 21.72
N VAL A 137 -6.06 9.18 22.99
CA VAL A 137 -6.89 8.72 24.10
C VAL A 137 -7.38 9.93 24.89
N ARG A 138 -8.64 9.90 25.31
CA ARG A 138 -9.24 10.86 26.23
C ARG A 138 -9.73 10.11 27.47
N TYR A 139 -9.27 10.54 28.63
CA TYR A 139 -9.71 10.04 29.93
C TYR A 139 -10.79 10.94 30.52
N LYS A 140 -11.58 10.40 31.46
CA LYS A 140 -12.60 11.16 32.19
C LYS A 140 -12.00 12.32 32.97
N THR A 141 -10.83 12.12 33.58
CA THR A 141 -10.16 13.15 34.37
C THR A 141 -8.72 13.40 33.91
N THR A 142 -8.23 14.62 34.16
CA THR A 142 -6.84 14.99 33.89
C THR A 142 -5.86 14.18 34.76
N GLU A 143 -6.27 13.79 35.96
CA GLU A 143 -5.48 12.97 36.89
C GLU A 143 -5.24 11.56 36.35
N GLU A 144 -6.26 10.91 35.78
CA GLU A 144 -6.13 9.62 35.12
C GLU A 144 -5.22 9.71 33.89
N SER A 145 -5.35 10.77 33.08
CA SER A 145 -4.45 11.05 31.96
C SER A 145 -3.00 11.23 32.43
N ARG A 146 -2.78 11.93 33.55
CA ARG A 146 -1.45 12.11 34.15
C ARG A 146 -0.87 10.77 34.63
N SER A 147 -1.71 9.91 35.22
CA SER A 147 -1.34 8.55 35.61
C SER A 147 -0.93 7.70 34.41
N ALA A 148 -1.69 7.77 33.31
CA ALA A 148 -1.37 7.10 32.06
C ALA A 148 -0.05 7.58 31.46
N TYR A 149 0.17 8.91 31.40
CA TYR A 149 1.43 9.49 30.95
C TYR A 149 2.63 8.99 31.77
N ALA A 150 2.52 8.98 33.10
CA ALA A 150 3.60 8.53 33.98
C ALA A 150 3.88 7.02 33.86
N SER A 151 2.82 6.20 33.69
CA SER A 151 2.91 4.74 33.76
C SER A 151 3.18 4.06 32.42
N LEU A 152 2.73 4.66 31.31
CA LEU A 152 2.77 4.06 29.99
C LEU A 152 3.85 4.66 29.07
N ASN A 153 4.34 5.87 29.36
CA ASN A 153 5.37 6.50 28.53
C ASN A 153 6.69 5.72 28.63
N GLY A 154 7.17 5.19 27.50
CA GLY A 154 8.33 4.31 27.45
C GLY A 154 8.05 2.84 27.73
N LYS A 155 6.78 2.46 27.93
CA LYS A 155 6.38 1.07 28.18
C LYS A 155 6.39 0.27 26.88
N GLU A 156 6.89 -0.95 26.97
CA GLU A 156 6.86 -1.94 25.90
C GLU A 156 5.52 -2.69 25.92
N ILE A 157 4.91 -2.82 24.75
CA ILE A 157 3.71 -3.62 24.51
C ILE A 157 3.98 -4.53 23.29
N VAL A 158 3.22 -5.61 23.20
CA VAL A 158 3.30 -6.53 22.07
C VAL A 158 2.15 -6.23 21.12
N ASP A 159 2.46 -6.05 19.84
CA ASP A 159 1.45 -5.81 18.80
C ASP A 159 0.82 -7.13 18.29
N ASP A 160 -0.09 -7.04 17.31
CA ASP A 160 -0.75 -8.24 16.75
C ASP A 160 0.18 -9.13 15.91
N LEU A 161 1.40 -8.67 15.63
CA LEU A 161 2.46 -9.41 14.95
C LEU A 161 3.45 -10.06 15.93
N GLY A 162 3.26 -9.89 17.24
CA GLY A 162 4.20 -10.36 18.25
C GLY A 162 5.46 -9.49 18.38
N GLN A 163 5.47 -8.30 17.78
CA GLN A 163 6.59 -7.36 17.83
C GLN A 163 6.49 -6.47 19.06
N LYS A 164 7.66 -6.14 19.62
CA LYS A 164 7.80 -5.26 20.78
C LYS A 164 7.74 -3.80 20.33
N VAL A 165 6.66 -3.11 20.71
CA VAL A 165 6.41 -1.70 20.42
C VAL A 165 6.56 -0.89 21.71
N ILE A 166 7.31 0.21 21.66
CA ILE A 166 7.44 1.14 22.80
C ILE A 166 6.51 2.32 22.57
N LEU A 167 5.60 2.59 23.50
CA LEU A 167 4.69 3.72 23.45
C LEU A 167 5.37 5.01 23.93
N TYR A 168 5.06 6.14 23.28
CA TYR A 168 5.43 7.47 23.78
C TYR A 168 4.20 8.36 23.84
N LEU A 169 3.88 8.85 25.04
CA LEU A 169 2.66 9.62 25.28
C LEU A 169 3.01 11.10 25.39
N ASN A 170 2.15 11.97 24.88
CA ASN A 170 2.25 13.42 25.08
C ASN A 170 0.85 14.02 25.25
N PHE A 171 0.73 15.06 26.09
CA PHE A 171 -0.55 15.77 26.26
C PHE A 171 -0.86 16.61 25.02
N VAL A 172 -2.15 16.71 24.68
CA VAL A 172 -2.65 17.53 23.58
C VAL A 172 -3.88 18.33 24.02
N GLU A 173 -4.01 19.55 23.53
CA GLU A 173 -5.13 20.44 23.87
C GLU A 173 -6.37 20.13 23.01
N LYS A 174 -6.14 19.87 21.73
CA LYS A 174 -7.17 19.58 20.73
C LYS A 174 -6.74 18.36 19.93
N VAL A 175 -7.63 17.38 19.85
CA VAL A 175 -7.52 16.33 18.82
C VAL A 175 -8.18 16.91 17.56
N GLN A 176 -7.41 17.14 16.50
CA GLN A 176 -7.99 17.60 15.24
C GLN A 176 -8.72 16.44 14.56
N TRP A 177 -10.02 16.60 14.42
CA TRP A 177 -10.90 15.73 13.65
C TRP A 177 -10.82 16.16 12.19
N LYS A 178 -10.32 15.29 11.32
CA LYS A 178 -10.73 15.33 9.92
C LYS A 178 -11.73 14.20 9.75
N GLU A 179 -13.01 14.54 9.86
CA GLU A 179 -14.05 13.67 9.34
C GLU A 179 -13.82 13.57 7.83
N LEU A 180 -13.34 12.42 7.37
CA LEU A 180 -13.59 12.08 5.97
C LEU A 180 -15.11 11.91 5.90
N GLY A 181 -15.76 12.76 5.10
CA GLY A 181 -17.21 12.76 4.97
C GLY A 181 -17.75 11.38 4.59
N HIS A 182 -19.03 11.15 4.87
CA HIS A 182 -19.74 9.94 4.45
C HIS A 182 -19.48 9.69 2.97
N GLN A 183 -18.63 8.72 2.67
CA GLN A 183 -18.48 8.26 1.30
C GLN A 183 -19.75 7.49 0.95
N VAL A 184 -20.11 7.49 -0.33
CA VAL A 184 -21.19 6.67 -0.88
C VAL A 184 -20.53 5.59 -1.72
N LEU A 185 -21.15 4.41 -1.83
CA LEU A 185 -20.62 3.35 -2.67
C LEU A 185 -20.58 3.85 -4.13
N PRO A 186 -19.59 3.43 -4.93
CA PRO A 186 -19.58 3.70 -6.35
C PRO A 186 -20.96 3.43 -6.99
N PRO A 187 -21.48 4.33 -7.84
CA PRO A 187 -22.79 4.14 -8.47
C PRO A 187 -22.88 2.80 -9.20
N GLY A 188 -23.91 2.01 -8.88
CA GLY A 188 -24.11 0.67 -9.45
C GLY A 188 -23.40 -0.46 -8.69
N LEU A 189 -22.73 -0.16 -7.57
CA LEU A 189 -22.16 -1.15 -6.66
C LEU A 189 -23.14 -1.50 -5.54
N THR A 190 -23.34 -2.79 -5.30
CA THR A 190 -24.12 -3.31 -4.17
C THR A 190 -23.37 -4.47 -3.51
N VAL A 191 -23.49 -4.61 -2.19
CA VAL A 191 -23.06 -5.82 -1.46
C VAL A 191 -24.28 -6.46 -0.83
N VAL A 192 -24.52 -7.73 -1.12
CA VAL A 192 -25.59 -8.53 -0.52
C VAL A 192 -24.96 -9.47 0.50
N GLU A 193 -25.28 -9.29 1.78
CA GLU A 193 -24.76 -10.11 2.86
C GLU A 193 -25.54 -11.41 3.01
N GLU A 194 -24.87 -12.44 3.57
CA GLU A 194 -25.48 -13.74 3.88
C GLU A 194 -26.29 -14.32 2.71
N ILE A 195 -25.76 -14.14 1.48
CA ILE A 195 -26.40 -14.59 0.24
C ILE A 195 -26.48 -16.13 0.14
N ILE A 196 -25.61 -16.81 0.89
CA ILE A 196 -25.52 -18.25 1.00
C ILE A 196 -25.39 -18.65 2.48
N SER A 197 -25.75 -19.90 2.79
CA SER A 197 -25.57 -20.46 4.13
C SER A 197 -24.11 -20.79 4.45
N SER A 198 -23.82 -21.12 5.71
CA SER A 198 -22.49 -21.60 6.11
C SER A 198 -22.18 -23.00 5.55
N GLU A 199 -23.21 -23.82 5.37
CA GLU A 199 -23.15 -25.13 4.75
C GLU A 199 -22.80 -25.01 3.26
N ASP A 200 -23.45 -24.09 2.55
CA ASP A 200 -23.15 -23.78 1.15
C ASP A 200 -21.71 -23.25 0.99
N GLU A 201 -21.27 -22.36 1.87
CA GLU A 201 -19.89 -21.85 1.87
C GLU A 201 -18.88 -22.99 2.01
N LYS A 202 -19.13 -23.92 2.93
CA LYS A 202 -18.27 -25.09 3.13
C LYS A 202 -18.23 -25.97 1.88
N MET A 203 -19.39 -26.29 1.31
CA MET A 203 -19.52 -27.09 0.10
C MET A 203 -18.80 -26.47 -1.09
N LEU A 204 -18.94 -25.16 -1.29
CA LEU A 204 -18.26 -24.40 -2.35
C LEU A 204 -16.75 -24.30 -2.15
N LEU A 205 -16.25 -24.36 -0.91
CA LEU A 205 -14.81 -24.37 -0.63
C LEU A 205 -14.20 -25.76 -0.83
N GLU A 206 -14.92 -26.83 -0.49
CA GLU A 206 -14.46 -28.22 -0.59
C GLU A 206 -14.37 -28.73 -2.03
N ILE A 207 -15.24 -28.26 -2.93
CA ILE A 207 -15.21 -28.64 -4.36
C ILE A 207 -13.95 -28.15 -5.09
N ILE A 208 -13.27 -27.14 -4.55
CA ILE A 208 -12.12 -26.53 -5.22
C ILE A 208 -10.91 -27.41 -5.00
N ASN A 209 -10.74 -28.38 -5.90
CA ASN A 209 -9.51 -29.13 -5.94
C ASN A 209 -8.39 -28.24 -6.52
N TRP A 210 -7.43 -27.89 -5.65
CA TRP A 210 -6.23 -27.15 -6.01
C TRP A 210 -5.04 -28.06 -6.34
N THR A 211 -5.21 -29.39 -6.31
CA THR A 211 -4.15 -30.28 -6.80
C THR A 211 -4.00 -30.09 -8.30
N GLU A 212 -2.75 -29.94 -8.75
CA GLU A 212 -2.41 -29.89 -10.17
C GLU A 212 -2.75 -31.25 -10.78
N ASP A 213 -3.93 -31.38 -11.41
CA ASP A 213 -4.22 -32.53 -12.24
C ASP A 213 -3.30 -32.46 -13.46
N THR A 214 -2.28 -33.32 -13.48
CA THR A 214 -1.40 -33.52 -14.65
C THR A 214 -2.14 -34.07 -15.87
N ASP A 215 -3.38 -34.59 -15.70
CA ASP A 215 -4.15 -35.28 -16.73
C ASP A 215 -5.47 -34.60 -17.15
N ASN A 216 -5.99 -33.64 -16.37
CA ASN A 216 -7.18 -32.87 -16.75
C ASN A 216 -6.78 -31.45 -17.14
N GLN A 217 -7.34 -30.94 -18.23
CA GLN A 217 -7.18 -29.55 -18.72
C GLN A 217 -7.87 -28.52 -17.81
N ASN A 218 -7.75 -28.68 -16.49
CA ASN A 218 -8.09 -27.66 -15.53
C ASN A 218 -6.97 -26.62 -15.56
N PHE A 219 -7.22 -25.48 -16.22
CA PHE A 219 -6.26 -24.38 -16.41
C PHE A 219 -6.00 -23.63 -15.09
N GLN A 220 -5.37 -24.32 -14.13
CA GLN A 220 -4.86 -23.78 -12.89
C GLN A 220 -3.56 -23.03 -13.19
N LYS A 221 -3.54 -21.73 -12.89
CA LYS A 221 -2.31 -20.93 -12.96
C LYS A 221 -2.00 -20.38 -11.58
N SER A 222 -0.79 -20.66 -11.11
CA SER A 222 -0.21 -19.92 -9.99
C SER A 222 0.29 -18.58 -10.53
N LEU A 223 -0.46 -17.51 -10.26
CA LEU A 223 0.04 -16.16 -10.52
C LEU A 223 0.94 -15.75 -9.35
N LYS A 224 1.91 -14.85 -9.59
CA LYS A 224 2.93 -14.42 -8.61
C LYS A 224 2.42 -14.17 -7.18
N HIS A 225 1.13 -13.84 -7.00
CA HIS A 225 0.54 -13.51 -5.70
C HIS A 225 -0.85 -14.13 -5.42
N ARG A 226 -1.34 -15.12 -6.18
CA ARG A 226 -2.62 -15.80 -5.88
C ARG A 226 -2.79 -17.08 -6.72
N ARG A 227 -3.62 -18.01 -6.24
CA ARG A 227 -4.06 -19.15 -7.05
C ARG A 227 -5.32 -18.78 -7.84
N VAL A 228 -5.36 -19.16 -9.12
CA VAL A 228 -6.52 -18.89 -9.97
C VAL A 228 -6.93 -20.12 -10.77
N LYS A 229 -8.25 -20.32 -10.89
CA LYS A 229 -8.88 -21.35 -11.73
C LYS A 229 -10.03 -20.75 -12.53
N HIS A 230 -10.17 -21.15 -13.80
CA HIS A 230 -11.18 -20.62 -14.72
C HIS A 230 -12.15 -21.71 -15.16
N PHE A 231 -13.41 -21.33 -15.37
CA PHE A 231 -14.50 -22.18 -15.86
C PHE A 231 -15.30 -21.41 -16.92
N GLY A 232 -15.93 -22.14 -17.85
CA GLY A 232 -16.64 -21.60 -19.00
C GLY A 232 -15.69 -21.06 -20.09
N TYR A 233 -14.86 -20.07 -19.75
CA TYR A 233 -13.85 -19.51 -20.65
C TYR A 233 -12.54 -19.25 -19.90
N GLU A 234 -11.41 -19.53 -20.55
CA GLU A 234 -10.09 -19.17 -20.02
C GLU A 234 -9.85 -17.66 -20.18
N PHE A 235 -9.50 -17.00 -19.08
CA PHE A 235 -9.00 -15.62 -19.11
C PHE A 235 -7.49 -15.59 -19.39
N HIS A 236 -7.11 -14.89 -20.45
CA HIS A 236 -5.73 -14.72 -20.88
C HIS A 236 -5.15 -13.43 -20.28
N TYR A 237 -4.21 -13.58 -19.35
CA TYR A 237 -3.60 -12.44 -18.64
C TYR A 237 -2.65 -11.60 -19.48
N GLU A 238 -2.19 -12.10 -20.62
CA GLU A 238 -1.27 -11.38 -21.52
C GLU A 238 -1.96 -10.22 -22.24
N ASN A 239 -3.24 -10.40 -22.58
CA ASN A 239 -4.06 -9.41 -23.27
C ASN A 239 -5.31 -9.01 -22.47
N ASN A 240 -5.44 -9.50 -21.23
CA ASN A 240 -6.58 -9.32 -20.35
C ASN A 240 -7.93 -9.62 -21.04
N ASN A 241 -8.02 -10.68 -21.84
CA ASN A 241 -9.24 -11.01 -22.58
C ASN A 241 -9.58 -12.50 -22.51
N VAL A 242 -10.69 -12.89 -23.10
CA VAL A 242 -11.11 -14.30 -23.27
C VAL A 242 -11.12 -14.64 -24.75
N ASN A 243 -10.80 -15.89 -25.08
CA ASN A 243 -11.02 -16.38 -26.43
C ASN A 243 -12.48 -16.81 -26.60
N LYS A 244 -13.28 -15.97 -27.27
CA LYS A 244 -14.73 -16.17 -27.45
C LYS A 244 -15.07 -17.39 -28.31
N ASP A 245 -14.13 -17.85 -29.14
CA ASP A 245 -14.32 -19.00 -30.03
C ASP A 245 -13.88 -20.33 -29.40
N LYS A 246 -13.31 -20.28 -28.19
CA LYS A 246 -12.76 -21.47 -27.49
C LYS A 246 -13.27 -21.53 -26.04
N PRO A 247 -14.56 -21.85 -25.82
CA PRO A 247 -15.05 -22.16 -24.49
C PRO A 247 -14.37 -23.41 -23.93
N LEU A 248 -14.22 -23.46 -22.61
CA LEU A 248 -13.72 -24.61 -21.88
C LEU A 248 -14.76 -25.74 -21.91
N PRO A 249 -14.34 -27.00 -22.14
CA PRO A 249 -15.27 -28.11 -22.34
C PRO A 249 -16.12 -28.44 -21.10
N GLU A 250 -15.60 -28.15 -19.90
CA GLU A 250 -16.30 -28.40 -18.63
C GLU A 250 -17.44 -27.40 -18.36
N GLY A 251 -17.50 -26.28 -19.09
CA GLY A 251 -18.50 -25.24 -18.82
C GLY A 251 -18.36 -24.64 -17.41
N LEU A 252 -19.48 -24.22 -16.82
CA LEU A 252 -19.55 -23.83 -15.41
C LEU A 252 -19.84 -25.07 -14.54
N PRO A 253 -19.32 -25.16 -13.31
CA PRO A 253 -19.63 -26.28 -12.43
C PRO A 253 -21.13 -26.35 -12.10
N ASP A 254 -21.76 -27.51 -12.30
CA ASP A 254 -23.19 -27.76 -12.03
C ASP A 254 -23.63 -27.32 -10.62
N LEU A 255 -22.71 -27.42 -9.64
CA LEU A 255 -22.96 -26.98 -8.27
C LEU A 255 -23.35 -25.49 -8.19
N CYS A 256 -22.83 -24.67 -9.12
CA CYS A 256 -23.13 -23.25 -9.18
C CYS A 256 -24.54 -22.98 -9.73
N ASP A 257 -25.13 -23.89 -10.51
CA ASP A 257 -26.41 -23.63 -11.20
C ASP A 257 -27.52 -23.32 -10.20
N ASN A 258 -27.65 -24.09 -9.12
CA ASN A 258 -28.68 -23.85 -8.12
C ASN A 258 -28.57 -22.45 -7.49
N PHE A 259 -27.34 -21.97 -7.25
CA PHE A 259 -27.12 -20.60 -6.75
C PHE A 259 -27.44 -19.55 -7.80
N LEU A 260 -27.03 -19.76 -9.05
CA LEU A 260 -27.28 -18.83 -10.15
C LEU A 260 -28.77 -18.70 -10.47
N GLU A 261 -29.51 -19.81 -10.52
CA GLU A 261 -30.96 -19.80 -10.72
C GLU A 261 -31.68 -19.08 -9.56
N LYS A 262 -31.24 -19.32 -8.32
CA LYS A 262 -31.76 -18.60 -7.15
C LYS A 262 -31.49 -17.10 -7.26
N TRP A 263 -30.28 -16.69 -7.62
CA TRP A 263 -29.92 -15.28 -7.74
C TRP A 263 -30.65 -14.56 -8.89
N LEU A 264 -30.97 -15.28 -9.97
CA LEU A 264 -31.84 -14.79 -11.04
C LEU A 264 -33.28 -14.61 -10.56
N ALA A 265 -33.83 -15.63 -9.89
CA ALA A 265 -35.20 -15.60 -9.39
C ALA A 265 -35.44 -14.49 -8.33
N GLU A 266 -34.46 -14.25 -7.47
CA GLU A 266 -34.50 -13.18 -6.46
C GLU A 266 -34.07 -11.81 -7.02
N GLY A 267 -33.60 -11.74 -8.26
CA GLY A 267 -33.25 -10.50 -8.95
C GLY A 267 -31.91 -9.87 -8.53
N TYR A 268 -31.06 -10.61 -7.81
CA TYR A 268 -29.70 -10.14 -7.51
C TYR A 268 -28.85 -10.04 -8.78
N ILE A 269 -29.06 -10.94 -9.74
CA ILE A 269 -28.50 -10.89 -11.09
C ILE A 269 -29.62 -10.84 -12.14
N LYS A 270 -29.35 -10.21 -13.28
CA LYS A 270 -30.28 -10.07 -14.40
C LYS A 270 -30.01 -11.10 -15.49
N HIS A 271 -28.77 -11.57 -15.62
CA HIS A 271 -28.38 -12.50 -16.66
C HIS A 271 -27.61 -13.68 -16.08
N LYS A 272 -27.84 -14.89 -16.61
CA LYS A 272 -27.04 -16.06 -16.25
C LYS A 272 -25.61 -15.86 -16.78
N PRO A 273 -24.58 -15.92 -15.93
CA PRO A 273 -23.18 -15.85 -16.33
C PRO A 273 -22.75 -17.15 -17.02
N ASP A 274 -21.75 -17.05 -17.89
CA ASP A 274 -21.16 -18.15 -18.66
C ASP A 274 -19.63 -18.25 -18.49
N GLN A 275 -19.06 -17.41 -17.62
CA GLN A 275 -17.65 -17.44 -17.24
C GLN A 275 -17.51 -17.29 -15.72
N LEU A 276 -16.66 -18.13 -15.11
CA LEU A 276 -16.32 -18.07 -13.68
C LEU A 276 -14.81 -18.06 -13.47
N THR A 277 -14.32 -17.11 -12.67
CA THR A 277 -12.94 -17.08 -12.17
C THR A 277 -12.94 -17.28 -10.66
N ILE A 278 -12.29 -18.35 -10.21
CA ILE A 278 -12.02 -18.58 -8.79
C ILE A 278 -10.65 -18.03 -8.45
N ASN A 279 -10.58 -17.10 -7.50
CA ASN A 279 -9.32 -16.58 -6.97
C ASN A 279 -9.18 -16.96 -5.50
N GLN A 280 -8.01 -17.45 -5.09
CA GLN A 280 -7.70 -17.63 -3.67
C GLN A 280 -6.49 -16.83 -3.24
N TYR A 281 -6.64 -16.15 -2.11
CA TYR A 281 -5.70 -15.24 -1.51
C TYR A 281 -5.31 -15.75 -0.12
N GLU A 282 -4.01 -15.89 0.10
CA GLU A 282 -3.44 -16.05 1.43
C GLU A 282 -3.25 -14.69 2.13
N PRO A 283 -3.13 -14.65 3.47
CA PRO A 283 -2.86 -13.41 4.19
C PRO A 283 -1.59 -12.70 3.69
N GLY A 284 -1.73 -11.47 3.20
CA GLY A 284 -0.65 -10.69 2.60
C GLY A 284 -0.71 -10.63 1.07
N GLN A 285 -1.47 -11.52 0.44
CA GLN A 285 -1.72 -11.49 -1.01
C GLN A 285 -2.84 -10.49 -1.36
N GLY A 286 -2.91 -10.15 -2.65
CA GLY A 286 -3.86 -9.18 -3.17
C GLY A 286 -3.96 -9.22 -4.69
N ILE A 287 -4.69 -8.26 -5.25
CA ILE A 287 -4.81 -8.05 -6.69
C ILE A 287 -4.65 -6.54 -6.96
N PRO A 288 -3.77 -6.15 -7.90
CA PRO A 288 -3.63 -4.74 -8.27
C PRO A 288 -4.95 -4.12 -8.70
N ALA A 289 -5.07 -2.79 -8.52
CA ALA A 289 -6.23 -2.06 -8.98
C ALA A 289 -6.37 -2.19 -10.50
N HIS A 290 -7.53 -2.62 -10.97
CA HIS A 290 -7.83 -2.80 -12.38
C HIS A 290 -9.32 -2.58 -12.67
N ILE A 291 -9.64 -2.45 -13.94
CA ILE A 291 -10.99 -2.53 -14.48
C ILE A 291 -11.00 -3.77 -15.35
N ASP A 292 -11.98 -4.65 -15.16
CA ASP A 292 -12.12 -5.80 -16.04
C ASP A 292 -12.48 -5.31 -17.46
N THR A 293 -11.87 -5.93 -18.47
CA THR A 293 -11.97 -5.55 -19.89
C THR A 293 -13.40 -5.41 -20.39
N HIS A 294 -13.70 -4.29 -21.06
CA HIS A 294 -15.06 -3.94 -21.46
C HIS A 294 -15.52 -4.75 -22.67
N SER A 295 -14.61 -5.09 -23.58
CA SER A 295 -14.90 -5.95 -24.73
C SER A 295 -15.10 -7.43 -24.38
N ALA A 296 -14.61 -7.86 -23.22
CA ALA A 296 -14.58 -9.25 -22.80
C ALA A 296 -15.91 -9.68 -22.15
N PHE A 297 -16.49 -8.80 -21.33
CA PHE A 297 -17.62 -9.14 -20.47
C PHE A 297 -18.74 -8.09 -20.50
N GLU A 298 -19.96 -8.55 -20.25
CA GLU A 298 -21.14 -7.71 -20.12
C GLU A 298 -21.08 -6.81 -18.87
N ASP A 299 -22.09 -5.94 -18.73
CA ASP A 299 -22.19 -4.94 -17.66
C ASP A 299 -22.26 -5.54 -16.24
N GLU A 300 -22.95 -6.67 -16.09
CA GLU A 300 -23.19 -7.26 -14.79
C GLU A 300 -22.09 -8.23 -14.40
N ILE A 301 -21.36 -7.91 -13.33
CA ILE A 301 -20.32 -8.79 -12.78
C ILE A 301 -20.47 -8.92 -11.27
N VAL A 302 -20.49 -10.18 -10.83
CA VAL A 302 -20.72 -10.52 -9.43
C VAL A 302 -19.58 -11.32 -8.85
N SER A 303 -19.24 -11.07 -7.59
CA SER A 303 -18.15 -11.76 -6.88
C SER A 303 -18.63 -12.24 -5.51
N LEU A 304 -18.75 -13.56 -5.38
CA LEU A 304 -19.08 -14.23 -4.13
C LEU A 304 -17.81 -14.39 -3.28
N SER A 305 -17.82 -13.90 -2.05
CA SER A 305 -16.69 -13.94 -1.11
C SER A 305 -16.84 -15.07 -0.09
N LEU A 306 -15.83 -15.94 0.04
CA LEU A 306 -15.85 -17.14 0.88
C LEU A 306 -14.60 -17.25 1.75
N GLY A 307 -14.72 -17.96 2.87
CA GLY A 307 -13.63 -18.38 3.76
C GLY A 307 -13.13 -17.29 4.70
N SER A 308 -12.77 -16.12 4.17
CA SER A 308 -12.38 -14.95 4.95
C SER A 308 -12.85 -13.66 4.30
N GLU A 309 -13.17 -12.68 5.13
CA GLU A 309 -13.53 -11.33 4.72
C GLU A 309 -12.31 -10.53 4.24
N VAL A 310 -12.56 -9.49 3.44
CA VAL A 310 -11.48 -8.62 2.93
C VAL A 310 -12.00 -7.22 2.64
N VAL A 311 -11.11 -6.24 2.74
CA VAL A 311 -11.35 -4.90 2.19
C VAL A 311 -10.89 -4.82 0.74
N MET A 312 -11.83 -4.48 -0.15
CA MET A 312 -11.58 -4.16 -1.55
C MET A 312 -11.55 -2.63 -1.72
N ASP A 313 -10.50 -2.14 -2.38
CA ASP A 313 -10.28 -0.73 -2.63
C ASP A 313 -10.87 -0.38 -4.01
N PHE A 314 -11.82 0.56 -4.05
CA PHE A 314 -12.37 1.15 -5.27
C PHE A 314 -11.79 2.55 -5.47
N LYS A 315 -11.35 2.88 -6.68
CA LYS A 315 -10.83 4.22 -7.01
C LYS A 315 -11.43 4.76 -8.29
N HIS A 316 -11.96 5.97 -8.20
CA HIS A 316 -12.43 6.78 -9.32
C HIS A 316 -11.25 7.51 -9.96
N PRO A 317 -11.25 7.74 -11.28
CA PRO A 317 -10.24 8.54 -11.97
C PRO A 317 -10.05 9.95 -11.39
N ASP A 318 -11.10 10.55 -10.83
CA ASP A 318 -11.05 11.89 -10.20
C ASP A 318 -10.39 11.89 -8.81
N GLY A 319 -9.76 10.78 -8.39
CA GLY A 319 -9.01 10.65 -7.15
C GLY A 319 -9.84 10.23 -5.93
N ILE A 320 -11.15 10.07 -6.07
CA ILE A 320 -12.01 9.53 -5.01
C ILE A 320 -11.66 8.06 -4.78
N ALA A 321 -11.39 7.68 -3.54
CA ALA A 321 -11.10 6.30 -3.15
C ALA A 321 -12.06 5.84 -2.06
N VAL A 322 -12.69 4.69 -2.25
CA VAL A 322 -13.68 4.09 -1.36
C VAL A 322 -13.21 2.69 -0.95
N GLN A 323 -13.12 2.43 0.36
CA GLN A 323 -12.79 1.11 0.90
C GLN A 323 -14.08 0.36 1.21
N VAL A 324 -14.30 -0.76 0.52
CA VAL A 324 -15.51 -1.57 0.64
C VAL A 324 -15.19 -2.87 1.37
N MET A 325 -15.86 -3.10 2.48
CA MET A 325 -15.77 -4.34 3.24
C MET A 325 -16.59 -5.43 2.56
N LEU A 326 -15.94 -6.54 2.23
CA LEU A 326 -16.55 -7.75 1.66
C LEU A 326 -16.54 -8.85 2.73
N PRO A 327 -17.65 -9.03 3.48
CA PRO A 327 -17.74 -10.11 4.46
C PRO A 327 -17.78 -11.47 3.77
N ARG A 328 -17.59 -12.53 4.56
CA ARG A 328 -17.83 -13.90 4.09
C ARG A 328 -19.30 -14.07 3.70
N ARG A 329 -19.58 -15.01 2.78
CA ARG A 329 -20.93 -15.33 2.29
C ARG A 329 -21.66 -14.12 1.73
N SER A 330 -20.91 -13.16 1.17
CA SER A 330 -21.48 -11.97 0.54
C SER A 330 -21.27 -11.98 -0.96
N LEU A 331 -22.24 -11.41 -1.68
CA LEU A 331 -22.21 -11.22 -3.12
C LEU A 331 -21.99 -9.74 -3.41
N LEU A 332 -20.82 -9.40 -3.92
CA LEU A 332 -20.55 -8.10 -4.52
C LEU A 332 -21.19 -8.07 -5.91
N VAL A 333 -21.99 -7.06 -6.22
CA VAL A 333 -22.61 -6.85 -7.52
C VAL A 333 -22.13 -5.52 -8.09
N MET A 334 -21.47 -5.58 -9.25
CA MET A 334 -20.98 -4.41 -9.99
C MET A 334 -21.79 -4.25 -11.28
N ARG A 335 -22.33 -3.05 -11.50
CA ARG A 335 -23.05 -2.65 -12.73
C ARG A 335 -22.74 -1.18 -13.04
N GLY A 336 -22.88 -0.78 -14.29
CA GLY A 336 -22.75 0.61 -14.72
C GLY A 336 -21.39 1.21 -14.37
N GLU A 337 -21.40 2.33 -13.64
CA GLU A 337 -20.19 3.11 -13.35
C GLU A 337 -19.18 2.32 -12.51
N SER A 338 -19.63 1.64 -11.46
CA SER A 338 -18.75 0.85 -10.58
C SER A 338 -18.01 -0.27 -11.33
N ARG A 339 -18.59 -0.73 -12.44
CA ARG A 339 -18.06 -1.77 -13.31
C ARG A 339 -17.10 -1.20 -14.35
N TYR A 340 -17.49 -0.12 -15.02
CA TYR A 340 -16.84 0.36 -16.24
C TYR A 340 -15.87 1.52 -16.02
N LEU A 341 -15.96 2.25 -14.91
CA LEU A 341 -15.14 3.45 -14.67
C LEU A 341 -14.25 3.32 -13.44
N TRP A 342 -14.79 2.73 -12.38
CA TRP A 342 -14.05 2.55 -11.14
C TRP A 342 -13.07 1.39 -11.25
N THR A 343 -11.82 1.62 -10.84
CA THR A 343 -10.87 0.53 -10.63
C THR A 343 -11.18 -0.16 -9.30
N HIS A 344 -11.00 -1.48 -9.22
CA HIS A 344 -11.11 -2.25 -8.00
C HIS A 344 -9.86 -3.10 -7.77
N GLY A 345 -9.48 -3.28 -6.51
CA GLY A 345 -8.30 -4.06 -6.15
C GLY A 345 -8.30 -4.50 -4.69
N ILE A 346 -7.42 -5.42 -4.36
CA ILE A 346 -7.18 -5.84 -2.98
C ILE A 346 -5.73 -5.53 -2.67
N THR A 347 -5.50 -4.51 -1.83
CA THR A 347 -4.14 -4.16 -1.39
C THR A 347 -3.46 -5.38 -0.73
N PRO A 348 -2.20 -5.73 -1.09
CA PRO A 348 -1.42 -6.78 -0.42
C PRO A 348 -1.08 -6.40 1.03
N ARG A 349 -1.86 -6.89 1.99
CA ARG A 349 -1.68 -6.65 3.43
C ARG A 349 -2.17 -7.83 4.26
N LYS A 350 -1.68 -7.95 5.50
CA LYS A 350 -2.08 -9.01 6.44
C LYS A 350 -3.22 -8.62 7.37
N PHE A 351 -3.51 -7.31 7.47
CA PHE A 351 -4.56 -6.76 8.33
C PHE A 351 -5.36 -5.72 7.57
N ASP A 352 -6.65 -5.67 7.84
CA ASP A 352 -7.56 -4.61 7.39
C ASP A 352 -7.97 -3.72 8.57
N THR A 353 -8.19 -2.44 8.31
CA THR A 353 -8.80 -1.52 9.27
C THR A 353 -10.31 -1.61 9.13
N VAL A 354 -11.02 -1.93 10.21
CA VAL A 354 -12.48 -2.15 10.22
C VAL A 354 -13.12 -1.46 11.42
N GLU A 355 -14.43 -1.23 11.35
CA GLU A 355 -15.20 -0.73 12.49
C GLU A 355 -15.34 -1.77 13.63
N THR A 356 -15.55 -1.29 14.85
CA THR A 356 -15.55 -2.07 16.10
C THR A 356 -16.90 -2.66 16.42
N SER A 357 -17.98 -2.17 15.81
CA SER A 357 -19.29 -2.78 16.00
C SER A 357 -19.26 -4.21 15.47
N GLU A 358 -19.56 -5.17 16.35
CA GLU A 358 -19.66 -6.60 16.02
C GLU A 358 -20.76 -6.90 14.99
N HIS A 359 -21.62 -5.93 14.69
CA HIS A 359 -22.54 -5.98 13.56
C HIS A 359 -21.82 -5.56 12.29
N TYR A 360 -21.25 -6.57 11.63
CA TYR A 360 -20.84 -6.57 10.24
C TYR A 360 -21.88 -5.85 9.40
N LYS A 361 -21.58 -4.63 8.97
CA LYS A 361 -22.28 -4.03 7.84
C LYS A 361 -21.31 -4.07 6.68
N SER A 362 -21.67 -4.82 5.65
CA SER A 362 -21.06 -4.68 4.34
C SER A 362 -21.23 -3.25 3.85
N GLY A 363 -20.31 -2.85 2.97
CA GLY A 363 -20.27 -1.49 2.44
C GLY A 363 -19.03 -0.74 2.88
N ILE A 364 -19.18 0.56 3.04
CA ILE A 364 -18.04 1.47 3.20
C ILE A 364 -17.54 1.41 4.63
N ILE A 365 -16.22 1.26 4.78
CA ILE A 365 -15.60 1.47 6.09
C ILE A 365 -15.63 2.98 6.34
N THR A 366 -16.60 3.45 7.14
CA THR A 366 -16.68 4.87 7.48
C THR A 366 -15.58 5.18 8.49
N SER A 367 -14.95 6.33 8.30
CA SER A 367 -13.85 6.77 9.14
C SER A 367 -14.36 7.45 10.41
N ASP A 368 -15.36 6.90 11.10
CA ASP A 368 -15.54 7.28 12.50
C ASP A 368 -14.36 6.69 13.28
N ILE A 369 -13.36 7.54 13.51
CA ILE A 369 -12.10 7.20 14.15
C ILE A 369 -12.34 6.63 15.57
N GLY A 370 -13.50 6.94 16.18
CA GLY A 370 -13.95 6.39 17.47
C GLY A 370 -14.12 4.89 17.47
N GLY A 371 -14.44 4.30 16.33
CA GLY A 371 -14.81 2.90 16.19
C GLY A 371 -13.85 2.04 15.38
N LEU A 372 -12.61 2.44 15.08
CA LEU A 372 -11.74 1.61 14.22
C LEU A 372 -10.85 0.61 15.00
N THR A 373 -10.54 -0.54 14.38
CA THR A 373 -9.58 -1.55 14.84
C THR A 373 -8.93 -2.30 13.67
N LEU A 374 -7.85 -3.07 13.93
CA LEU A 374 -7.28 -4.00 12.96
C LEU A 374 -7.95 -5.36 13.03
N ARG A 375 -8.10 -6.00 11.88
CA ARG A 375 -8.52 -7.39 11.75
C ARG A 375 -7.57 -8.15 10.85
N LYS A 376 -7.10 -9.30 11.33
CA LYS A 376 -6.18 -10.16 10.58
C LYS A 376 -6.92 -10.87 9.45
N ARG A 377 -6.35 -10.86 8.23
CA ARG A 377 -6.88 -11.62 7.10
C ARG A 377 -6.66 -13.12 7.29
N GLY A 378 -7.64 -13.91 6.87
CA GLY A 378 -7.52 -15.36 6.70
C GLY A 378 -7.30 -15.73 5.23
N ILE A 379 -7.41 -17.02 4.92
CA ILE A 379 -7.46 -17.50 3.54
C ILE A 379 -8.83 -17.14 2.97
N ARG A 380 -8.86 -16.35 1.90
CA ARG A 380 -10.08 -15.94 1.21
C ARG A 380 -10.13 -16.58 -0.16
N THR A 381 -11.27 -17.14 -0.52
CA THR A 381 -11.58 -17.55 -1.89
C THR A 381 -12.72 -16.70 -2.43
N SER A 382 -12.68 -16.33 -3.71
CA SER A 382 -13.78 -15.62 -4.36
C SER A 382 -14.14 -16.22 -5.69
N PHE A 383 -15.43 -16.33 -5.96
CA PHE A 383 -16.00 -16.83 -7.20
C PHE A 383 -16.56 -15.61 -7.95
N THR A 384 -15.90 -15.23 -9.03
CA THR A 384 -16.31 -14.07 -9.84
C THR A 384 -16.97 -14.56 -11.11
N PHE A 385 -18.27 -14.28 -11.22
CA PHE A 385 -19.11 -14.70 -12.33
C PHE A 385 -19.34 -13.54 -13.29
N ARG A 386 -19.26 -13.85 -14.57
CA ARG A 386 -19.33 -12.90 -15.68
C ARG A 386 -20.09 -13.52 -16.84
N LYS A 387 -20.68 -12.68 -17.68
CA LYS A 387 -21.18 -13.08 -18.98
C LYS A 387 -20.25 -12.56 -20.08
N VAL A 388 -19.78 -13.42 -20.97
CA VAL A 388 -18.91 -13.06 -22.08
C VAL A 388 -19.68 -12.18 -23.06
N LYS A 389 -19.06 -11.07 -23.44
CA LYS A 389 -19.63 -10.11 -24.36
C LYS A 389 -19.22 -10.45 -25.78
N HIS A 390 -20.17 -10.67 -26.68
CA HIS A 390 -19.86 -10.98 -28.09
C HIS A 390 -19.75 -9.74 -28.99
N MET A 391 -20.50 -8.68 -28.68
CA MET A 391 -20.48 -7.43 -29.44
C MET A 391 -19.48 -6.42 -28.87
N PRO A 392 -18.89 -5.53 -29.69
CA PRO A 392 -18.05 -4.44 -29.18
C PRO A 392 -18.77 -3.62 -28.10
N CYS A 393 -18.05 -3.15 -27.09
CA CYS A 393 -18.65 -2.36 -26.02
C CYS A 393 -18.92 -0.92 -26.47
N THR A 394 -20.10 -0.41 -26.10
CA THR A 394 -20.59 0.94 -26.44
C THR A 394 -21.00 1.73 -25.19
N CYS A 395 -20.39 1.43 -24.03
CA CYS A 395 -20.68 2.13 -22.78
C CYS A 395 -20.31 3.63 -22.83
N ASN A 396 -20.83 4.42 -21.89
CA ASN A 396 -20.58 5.87 -21.83
C ASN A 396 -19.16 6.24 -21.36
N TYR A 397 -18.29 5.27 -21.10
CA TYR A 397 -16.96 5.45 -20.50
C TYR A 397 -15.86 5.19 -21.52
N SER A 398 -15.94 5.85 -22.68
CA SER A 398 -15.00 5.69 -23.81
C SER A 398 -13.54 5.89 -23.41
N LEU A 399 -13.29 6.77 -22.44
CA LEU A 399 -11.95 7.05 -21.90
C LEU A 399 -11.25 5.82 -21.34
N VAL A 400 -11.92 4.77 -20.90
CA VAL A 400 -11.32 3.54 -20.34
C VAL A 400 -11.79 2.27 -21.07
N CYS A 401 -12.63 2.42 -22.10
CA CYS A 401 -13.19 1.31 -22.85
C CYS A 401 -12.26 0.89 -24.01
N ASP A 402 -11.74 -0.34 -23.93
CA ASP A 402 -10.86 -0.92 -24.95
C ASP A 402 -11.54 -1.11 -26.32
N SER A 403 -12.87 -1.27 -26.39
CA SER A 403 -13.60 -1.32 -27.68
C SER A 403 -13.76 0.03 -28.38
N GLN A 404 -13.73 1.13 -27.61
CA GLN A 404 -14.03 2.48 -28.13
C GLN A 404 -12.80 3.38 -28.22
N ARG A 405 -11.79 3.11 -27.39
CA ARG A 405 -10.48 3.73 -27.55
C ARG A 405 -9.99 3.37 -28.95
N LYS A 406 -9.81 4.40 -29.79
CA LYS A 406 -8.94 4.24 -30.94
C LYS A 406 -7.60 3.82 -30.38
N GLU A 407 -7.10 2.66 -30.79
CA GLU A 407 -5.68 2.40 -30.69
C GLU A 407 -4.99 3.52 -31.46
N THR A 408 -4.58 4.58 -30.75
CA THR A 408 -3.41 5.34 -31.20
C THR A 408 -2.30 4.32 -31.16
N SER A 409 -1.98 3.76 -32.32
CA SER A 409 -0.75 3.01 -32.54
C SER A 409 0.36 3.72 -31.77
N PRO A 410 1.17 3.03 -30.96
CA PRO A 410 2.26 3.68 -30.24
C PRO A 410 3.06 4.51 -31.24
N SER A 411 2.92 5.83 -31.15
CA SER A 411 3.69 6.74 -31.99
C SER A 411 5.06 6.76 -31.35
N PHE A 412 6.01 6.11 -32.03
CA PHE A 412 7.40 6.37 -31.72
C PHE A 412 7.63 7.87 -31.92
N PRO A 413 8.33 8.55 -30.99
CA PRO A 413 8.62 9.97 -31.17
C PRO A 413 9.30 10.15 -32.53
N GLU A 414 8.75 11.05 -33.36
CA GLU A 414 9.22 11.22 -34.73
C GLU A 414 10.56 11.97 -34.76
N ASN A 415 10.95 12.59 -33.65
CA ASN A 415 12.19 13.34 -33.48
C ASN A 415 12.67 13.39 -32.02
N ASP A 416 13.94 13.73 -31.83
CA ASP A 416 14.61 13.81 -30.52
C ASP A 416 13.95 14.78 -29.55
N LYS A 417 13.32 15.85 -30.05
CA LYS A 417 12.62 16.84 -29.21
C LYS A 417 11.37 16.25 -28.59
N GLU A 418 10.61 15.49 -29.36
CA GLU A 418 9.43 14.77 -28.87
C GLU A 418 9.83 13.67 -27.88
N ALA A 419 10.90 12.91 -28.19
CA ALA A 419 11.45 11.91 -27.29
C ALA A 419 11.88 12.51 -25.93
N SER A 420 12.58 13.64 -25.97
CA SER A 420 13.01 14.37 -24.75
C SER A 420 11.82 14.91 -23.95
N GLN A 421 10.74 15.37 -24.61
CA GLN A 421 9.52 15.80 -23.94
C GLN A 421 8.78 14.64 -23.27
N LEU A 422 8.68 13.49 -23.95
CA LEU A 422 8.16 12.25 -23.38
C LEU A 422 8.98 11.79 -22.17
N GLU A 423 10.31 11.81 -22.28
CA GLU A 423 11.21 11.48 -21.17
C GLU A 423 11.02 12.46 -19.99
N GLN A 424 10.93 13.76 -20.26
CA GLN A 424 10.68 14.77 -19.23
C GLN A 424 9.37 14.52 -18.46
N GLU A 425 8.32 14.18 -19.19
CA GLU A 425 6.97 14.01 -18.64
C GLU A 425 6.80 12.68 -17.90
N TYR A 426 7.27 11.57 -18.49
CA TYR A 426 7.00 10.22 -17.99
C TYR A 426 8.15 9.62 -17.18
N VAL A 427 9.36 10.13 -17.31
CA VAL A 427 10.52 9.71 -16.51
C VAL A 427 10.85 10.79 -15.48
N HIS A 428 11.29 11.97 -15.92
CA HIS A 428 11.81 12.97 -14.98
C HIS A 428 10.76 13.46 -13.98
N ARG A 429 9.56 13.84 -14.45
CA ARG A 429 8.51 14.33 -13.54
C ARG A 429 8.06 13.26 -12.55
N VAL A 430 7.90 12.01 -13.01
CA VAL A 430 7.53 10.89 -12.14
C VAL A 430 8.60 10.67 -11.06
N TYR A 431 9.87 10.67 -11.45
CA TYR A 431 10.98 10.53 -10.50
C TYR A 431 11.03 11.70 -9.51
N GLU A 432 10.83 12.94 -9.95
CA GLU A 432 10.79 14.13 -9.10
C GLU A 432 9.65 14.07 -8.08
N GLU A 433 8.44 13.70 -8.52
CA GLU A 433 7.26 13.56 -7.66
C GLU A 433 7.46 12.49 -6.59
N ILE A 434 8.07 11.35 -6.94
CA ILE A 434 8.30 10.26 -5.98
C ILE A 434 9.58 10.46 -5.16
N ALA A 435 10.53 11.30 -5.58
CA ALA A 435 11.87 11.43 -4.99
C ALA A 435 11.83 11.72 -3.49
N GLY A 436 10.96 12.62 -3.04
CA GLY A 436 10.81 12.97 -1.63
C GLY A 436 10.39 11.76 -0.76
N HIS A 437 9.38 11.02 -1.22
CA HIS A 437 8.92 9.80 -0.53
C HIS A 437 9.96 8.68 -0.61
N PHE A 438 10.58 8.50 -1.78
CA PHE A 438 11.59 7.48 -2.05
C PHE A 438 12.87 7.68 -1.23
N SER A 439 13.29 8.93 -1.03
CA SER A 439 14.40 9.30 -0.14
C SER A 439 14.07 9.06 1.33
N SER A 440 12.84 9.40 1.76
CA SER A 440 12.43 9.26 3.17
C SER A 440 12.34 7.81 3.65
N THR A 441 12.16 6.84 2.75
CA THR A 441 11.89 5.43 3.09
C THR A 441 13.14 4.54 3.14
N ARG A 442 14.31 5.02 2.71
CA ARG A 442 15.54 4.21 2.54
C ARG A 442 16.63 4.51 3.57
N HIS A 443 16.33 4.26 4.85
CA HIS A 443 17.29 4.50 5.93
C HIS A 443 18.36 3.43 6.14
N THR A 444 18.27 2.26 5.52
CA THR A 444 19.24 1.14 5.66
C THR A 444 19.75 0.66 4.31
N PRO A 445 21.00 0.17 4.22
CA PRO A 445 21.50 -0.35 2.97
C PRO A 445 20.78 -1.66 2.62
N TRP A 446 20.56 -1.91 1.34
CA TRP A 446 19.90 -3.15 0.94
C TRP A 446 20.76 -4.39 1.20
N PRO A 447 20.17 -5.51 1.66
CA PRO A 447 20.91 -6.73 1.99
C PRO A 447 21.83 -7.22 0.87
N HIS A 448 21.35 -7.26 -0.38
CA HIS A 448 22.20 -7.66 -1.51
C HIS A 448 23.33 -6.68 -1.83
N ILE A 449 23.11 -5.37 -1.64
CA ILE A 449 24.20 -4.39 -1.78
C ILE A 449 25.24 -4.61 -0.68
N VAL A 450 24.81 -4.92 0.55
CA VAL A 450 25.72 -5.24 1.67
C VAL A 450 26.53 -6.50 1.39
N GLU A 451 25.88 -7.57 0.93
CA GLU A 451 26.54 -8.83 0.58
C GLU A 451 27.55 -8.64 -0.54
N PHE A 452 27.17 -7.93 -1.60
CA PHE A 452 28.05 -7.60 -2.71
C PHE A 452 29.31 -6.84 -2.24
N LEU A 453 29.14 -5.76 -1.47
CA LEU A 453 30.27 -4.95 -1.00
C LEU A 453 31.18 -5.70 0.00
N LYS A 454 30.65 -6.66 0.75
CA LYS A 454 31.46 -7.51 1.65
C LYS A 454 32.24 -8.59 0.91
N ALA A 455 31.77 -9.01 -0.25
CA ALA A 455 32.43 -10.05 -1.05
C ALA A 455 33.61 -9.52 -1.88
N LEU A 456 33.76 -8.19 -2.00
CA LEU A 456 34.84 -7.58 -2.75
C LEU A 456 36.20 -7.71 -2.01
N PRO A 457 37.30 -7.99 -2.73
CA PRO A 457 38.64 -7.98 -2.15
C PRO A 457 39.05 -6.60 -1.62
N ASP A 458 39.91 -6.60 -0.61
CA ASP A 458 40.50 -5.39 -0.03
C ASP A 458 41.22 -4.55 -1.12
N GLY A 459 41.02 -3.24 -1.08
CA GLY A 459 41.57 -2.28 -2.04
C GLY A 459 40.76 -2.12 -3.33
N SER A 460 39.63 -2.81 -3.48
CA SER A 460 38.77 -2.64 -4.66
C SER A 460 38.16 -1.23 -4.72
N ILE A 461 38.02 -0.70 -5.94
CA ILE A 461 37.40 0.60 -6.21
C ILE A 461 35.94 0.38 -6.62
N VAL A 462 35.03 1.08 -5.97
CA VAL A 462 33.58 1.00 -6.21
C VAL A 462 33.07 2.38 -6.61
N ALA A 463 32.47 2.47 -7.78
CA ALA A 463 31.80 3.69 -8.26
C ALA A 463 30.28 3.56 -8.10
N ASP A 464 29.66 4.55 -7.48
CA ASP A 464 28.20 4.67 -7.39
C ASP A 464 27.70 5.67 -8.43
N ILE A 465 27.06 5.14 -9.47
CA ILE A 465 26.55 5.89 -10.62
C ILE A 465 25.02 5.93 -10.52
N GLY A 466 24.51 6.55 -9.46
CA GLY A 466 23.07 6.71 -9.21
C GLY A 466 22.36 5.44 -8.74
N CYS A 467 23.10 4.45 -8.20
CA CYS A 467 22.52 3.21 -7.73
C CYS A 467 22.08 3.38 -6.25
N GLY A 468 20.79 3.68 -6.06
CA GLY A 468 20.24 4.01 -4.75
C GLY A 468 20.51 3.00 -3.61
N ASN A 469 20.41 3.55 -2.39
CA ASN A 469 20.54 2.96 -1.05
C ASN A 469 21.56 1.83 -0.81
N GLY A 470 22.74 1.97 -1.41
CA GLY A 470 23.99 1.75 -0.69
C GLY A 470 24.22 2.74 0.47
N LYS A 471 23.40 3.80 0.59
CA LYS A 471 23.16 4.80 1.65
C LYS A 471 24.35 5.40 2.43
N TYR A 472 25.56 5.03 2.11
CA TYR A 472 26.45 5.68 1.16
C TYR A 472 27.82 5.07 1.47
N LEU A 473 27.88 3.73 1.27
CA LEU A 473 29.08 2.96 0.97
C LEU A 473 30.19 2.87 2.05
N GLY A 474 29.91 3.27 3.29
CA GLY A 474 30.75 2.94 4.46
C GLY A 474 30.54 1.52 5.03
N ILE A 475 30.22 0.54 4.19
CA ILE A 475 29.84 -0.84 4.60
C ILE A 475 31.09 -1.73 4.77
N ASN A 476 32.09 -1.56 3.91
CA ASN A 476 33.40 -2.18 4.01
C ASN A 476 34.45 -1.07 3.96
N LYS A 477 35.31 -0.99 4.99
CA LYS A 477 36.31 0.09 5.15
C LYS A 477 37.54 -0.11 4.28
N GLU A 478 37.72 -1.30 3.75
CA GLU A 478 38.86 -1.65 2.89
C GLU A 478 38.59 -1.33 1.40
N LEU A 479 37.43 -0.75 1.08
CA LEU A 479 37.06 -0.34 -0.27
C LEU A 479 37.25 1.16 -0.49
N TYR A 480 37.71 1.53 -1.69
CA TYR A 480 37.76 2.91 -2.13
C TYR A 480 36.49 3.25 -2.90
N THR A 481 35.69 4.18 -2.38
CA THR A 481 34.38 4.51 -2.96
C THR A 481 34.41 5.88 -3.61
N ALA A 482 33.88 5.98 -4.83
CA ALA A 482 33.65 7.24 -5.55
C ALA A 482 32.15 7.36 -5.83
N SER A 483 31.53 8.45 -5.39
CA SER A 483 30.11 8.73 -5.64
C SER A 483 29.97 10.06 -6.37
N GLU A 484 29.29 10.07 -7.51
CA GLU A 484 28.71 11.28 -8.06
C GLU A 484 27.36 11.50 -7.38
N VAL A 485 27.27 12.54 -6.55
CA VAL A 485 25.98 13.00 -6.04
C VAL A 485 25.38 13.87 -7.14
N ALA A 486 24.45 13.31 -7.90
CA ALA A 486 23.61 14.04 -8.84
C ALA A 486 22.57 14.88 -8.11
#